data_AF-A0A2A2ZNG4-F1
#
_entry.id   AF-A0A2A2ZNG4-F1
#
_cell.length_a   1.000
_cell.length_b   1.000
_cell.length_c   1.000
_cell.angle_alpha   90.00
_cell.angle_beta   90.00
_cell.angle_gamma   90.00
#
_symmetry.space_group_name_H-M   'P 1'
#
loop_
_entity.id
_entity.type
_entity.pdbx_description
1 polymer ?
#
loop_
_entity_poly.entity_id
_entity_poly.type
_entity_poly.pdbx_seq_one_letter_code
_entity_poly.pdbx_strand_id
1 'polypeptide(L)' 'MAGAYCRYCSHRCFVFRQVIVGGELIWSGHMATCAKGAAHDKRSLGVDFRQAHNPHAPEAAS' A
#
# COMPACT_ATOMS: atom_id res chain seq x y z
N MET A 1 18.80 -8.19 0.09
CA MET A 1 18.24 -7.92 -1.26
C MET A 1 17.88 -6.45 -1.36
N ALA A 2 18.41 -5.75 -2.37
CA ALA A 2 18.00 -4.40 -2.70
C ALA A 2 16.51 -4.41 -3.08
N GLY A 3 15.65 -3.71 -2.32
CA GLY A 3 14.22 -3.63 -2.59
C GLY A 3 13.93 -3.10 -3.99
N ALA A 4 12.83 -3.59 -4.60
CA ALA A 4 12.42 -3.22 -5.95
C ALA A 4 12.23 -1.70 -6.09
N TYR A 5 12.66 -1.14 -7.21
CA TYR A 5 12.39 0.24 -7.57
C TYR A 5 11.02 0.34 -8.22
N CYS A 6 10.26 1.39 -7.89
CA CYS A 6 8.97 1.63 -8.51
C CYS A 6 9.16 1.99 -9.98
N ARG A 7 8.49 1.27 -10.88
CA ARG A 7 8.53 1.53 -12.33
C ARG A 7 8.03 2.92 -12.73
N TYR A 8 7.30 3.62 -11.86
CA TYR A 8 6.71 4.92 -12.15
C TYR A 8 7.55 6.12 -11.73
N CYS A 9 8.36 5.98 -10.67
CA CYS A 9 9.19 7.09 -10.16
C CYS A 9 10.68 6.73 -10.06
N SER A 10 11.08 5.49 -10.35
CA SER A 10 12.45 5.01 -10.25
C SER A 10 13.09 5.15 -8.85
N HIS A 11 12.27 5.33 -7.82
CA HIS A 11 12.69 5.37 -6.42
C HIS A 11 12.08 4.19 -5.63
N ARG A 12 12.64 3.91 -4.45
CA ARG A 12 12.03 3.00 -3.48
C ARG A 12 10.93 3.74 -2.72
N CYS A 13 9.70 3.60 -3.20
CA CYS A 13 8.54 4.32 -2.66
C CYS A 13 7.43 3.37 -2.20
N PHE A 14 7.77 2.18 -1.69
CA PHE A 14 6.77 1.19 -1.31
C PHE A 14 6.54 1.17 0.20
N VAL A 15 5.29 0.97 0.61
CA VAL A 15 4.89 0.74 2.01
C VAL A 15 4.04 -0.52 2.11
N PHE A 16 4.18 -1.27 3.20
CA PHE A 16 3.38 -2.46 3.45
C PHE A 16 1.97 -2.08 3.89
N ARG A 17 0.96 -2.69 3.28
CA ARG A 17 -0.46 -2.43 3.52
C ARG A 17 -1.29 -3.70 3.37
N GLN A 18 -2.48 -3.66 3.97
CA GLN A 18 -3.47 -4.72 3.92
C GLN A 18 -4.81 -4.17 3.42
N VAL A 19 -5.49 -4.94 2.58
CA VAL A 19 -6.87 -4.64 2.17
C VAL A 19 -7.79 -5.59 2.92
N ILE A 20 -8.71 -5.02 3.70
CA ILE A 20 -9.66 -5.75 4.54
C ILE A 20 -11.06 -5.38 4.07
N VAL A 21 -11.89 -6.38 3.76
CA VAL A 21 -13.28 -6.21 3.31
C VAL A 21 -14.18 -7.08 4.17
N GLY A 22 -15.19 -6.49 4.80
CA GLY A 22 -16.10 -7.25 5.69
C GLY A 22 -15.41 -7.91 6.90
N GLY A 23 -14.25 -7.40 7.32
CA GLY A 23 -13.43 -7.98 8.38
C GLY A 23 -12.45 -9.08 7.91
N GLU A 24 -12.50 -9.47 6.63
CA GLU A 24 -11.60 -10.47 6.05
C GLU A 24 -10.41 -9.81 5.34
N LEU A 25 -9.20 -10.33 5.56
CA LEU A 25 -7.99 -9.92 4.87
C LEU A 25 -7.97 -10.51 3.45
N ILE A 26 -8.19 -9.68 2.43
CA ILE A 26 -8.23 -10.14 1.03
C ILE A 26 -6.91 -9.91 0.27
N TRP A 27 -6.07 -9.00 0.74
CA TRP A 27 -4.76 -8.72 0.14
C TRP A 27 -3.77 -8.18 1.16
N SER A 28 -2.50 -8.57 1.03
CA SER A 28 -1.41 -8.16 1.90
C SER A 28 -0.12 -8.01 1.09
N GLY A 29 0.46 -6.81 1.07
CA GLY A 29 1.61 -6.56 0.20
C GLY A 29 2.10 -5.11 0.21
N HIS A 30 2.95 -4.80 -0.77
CA HIS A 30 3.56 -3.47 -0.92
C HIS A 30 2.78 -2.60 -1.91
N MET A 31 2.36 -1.42 -1.47
CA MET A 31 1.74 -0.37 -2.29
C MET A 31 2.70 0.79 -2.51
N ALA A 32 2.65 1.41 -3.68
CA ALA A 32 3.48 2.56 -4.03
C ALA A 32 2.91 3.87 -3.46
N THR A 33 3.79 4.75 -2.98
CA THR A 33 3.44 6.06 -2.41
C THR A 33 3.55 7.20 -3.41
N CYS A 34 4.18 6.99 -4.58
CA CYS A 34 4.22 7.98 -5.65
C CYS A 34 2.88 8.06 -6.39
N ALA A 35 2.52 9.22 -6.94
CA ALA A 35 1.19 9.46 -7.51
C ALA A 35 0.76 8.44 -8.58
N LYS A 36 1.65 8.12 -9.53
CA LYS A 36 1.37 7.15 -10.61
C LYS A 36 1.28 5.71 -10.09
N GLY A 37 2.10 5.35 -9.11
CA GLY A 37 2.06 4.03 -8.47
C GLY A 37 0.80 3.85 -7.63
N ALA A 38 0.48 4.82 -6.78
CA ALA A 38 -0.76 4.82 -6.00
C ALA A 38 -2.01 4.74 -6.89
N ALA A 39 -2.01 5.46 -8.02
CA ALA A 39 -3.10 5.37 -9.00
C ALA A 39 -3.19 3.99 -9.66
N HIS A 40 -2.06 3.30 -9.88
CA HIS A 40 -2.07 1.92 -10.36
C HIS A 40 -2.64 0.97 -9.31
N ASP A 41 -2.18 1.07 -8.06
CA ASP A 41 -2.68 0.25 -6.95
C ASP A 41 -4.20 0.45 -6.78
N LYS A 42 -4.68 1.70 -6.84
CA LYS A 42 -6.11 2.00 -6.77
C LYS A 42 -6.91 1.36 -7.91
N ARG A 43 -6.37 1.31 -9.13
CA ARG A 43 -7.04 0.63 -10.25
C ARG A 43 -7.04 -0.90 -10.09
N SER A 44 -5.98 -1.46 -9.53
CA SER A 44 -5.81 -2.92 -9.40
C SER A 44 -6.47 -3.52 -8.17
N LEU A 45 -6.48 -2.79 -7.05
CA LEU A 45 -6.93 -3.26 -5.74
C LEU A 45 -8.17 -2.50 -5.22
N GLY A 46 -8.60 -1.45 -5.92
CA GLY A 46 -9.72 -0.58 -5.51
C GLY A 46 -9.33 0.49 -4.49
N VAL A 47 -8.16 0.39 -3.87
CA VAL A 47 -7.65 1.31 -2.84
C VAL A 47 -6.17 1.61 -3.06
N ASP A 48 -5.72 2.77 -2.59
CA ASP A 48 -4.30 3.12 -2.53
C ASP A 48 -3.73 2.97 -1.11
N PHE A 49 -2.42 3.25 -0.95
CA PHE A 49 -1.71 3.12 0.32
C PHE A 49 -2.25 4.01 1.45
N ARG A 50 -3.01 5.07 1.14
CA ARG A 50 -3.62 5.97 2.13
C ARG A 50 -4.93 5.39 2.66
N GLN A 51 -5.63 4.63 1.83
CA GLN A 51 -6.92 4.02 2.15
C GLN A 51 -6.76 2.62 2.76
N ALA A 52 -5.72 1.88 2.35
CA ALA A 52 -5.45 0.54 2.85
C ALA A 52 -4.98 0.55 4.32
N HIS A 53 -5.31 -0.52 5.05
CA HIS A 53 -4.93 -0.69 6.44
C HIS A 53 -3.40 -0.79 6.59
N ASN A 54 -2.86 -0.08 7.57
CA ASN A 54 -1.45 -0.17 7.96
C ASN A 54 -1.34 -0.99 9.26
N PRO A 55 -0.95 -2.28 9.20
CA PRO A 55 -0.85 -3.13 10.39
C PRO A 55 0.30 -2.73 11.32
N HIS A 56 1.13 -1.76 10.93
CA HIS A 56 2.24 -1.23 11.72
C HIS A 56 2.03 0.23 12.10
N ALA A 57 0.85 0.82 11.82
CA ALA A 57 0.53 2.11 12.40
C ALA A 57 0.49 1.92 13.93
N PRO A 58 1.12 2.82 14.71
CA PRO A 58 0.90 2.81 16.15
C PRO A 58 -0.60 2.92 16.38
N GLU A 59 -1.18 2.01 17.16
CA GLU A 59 -2.54 2.20 17.69
C GLU A 59 -2.55 3.59 18.32
N ALA A 60 -3.37 4.48 17.76
CA ALA A 60 -3.57 5.77 18.39
C ALA A 60 -4.20 5.47 19.75
N ALA A 61 -3.38 5.57 20.80
CA ALA A 61 -3.84 5.51 22.18
C ALA A 61 -5.00 6.50 22.30
N SER A 62 -6.21 5.93 22.40
CA SER A 62 -7.45 6.66 22.63
C SER A 62 -7.66 6.83 24.12
#